data_AF-A0A0U2X2Y0-F1
#
_entry.id   AF-A0A0U2X2Y0-F1
#
_cell.length_a   1.000
_cell.length_b   1.000
_cell.length_c   1.000
_cell.angle_alpha   90.00
_cell.angle_beta   90.00
_cell.angle_gamma   90.00
#
_symmetry.space_group_name_H-M   'P 1'
#
loop_
_entity.id
_entity.type
_entity.pdbx_description
1 polymer ?
#
loop_
_entity_poly.entity_id
_entity_poly.type
_entity_poly.pdbx_seq_one_letter_code
_entity_poly.pdbx_strand_id
1 'polypeptide(L)'
;MKKLLLASLLSAVSFASSATIVEVSTSQGVIKINLFDQKTPKTVENFISYLDDAAYNQTVIHRSVKDFIIQGGGFTYSDDFDRITTKPAVINEPIYSNVKGTIAMAKLGGKPNSATSQWFFNLKDNSANLDVQNSGFTVFGQITDDSQATLDKIAALVHCGEIPVVGLTKEQCSKSDVTISNANLVTIQSVLVLDDDPNSAQNLTPAKNTLINQVVPPSQKDDSSGSMAWLLGALLLVLPRLKRAK
;
A
#
# COMPACT_ATOMS: atom_id res chain seq x y z
N MET A 1 30.34 11.13 58.42
CA MET A 1 29.46 10.11 57.80
C MET A 1 28.45 10.80 56.88
N LYS A 2 28.72 10.93 55.58
CA LYS A 2 27.71 11.26 54.55
C LYS A 2 28.15 10.58 53.26
N LYS A 3 27.56 9.42 52.96
CA LYS A 3 27.74 8.71 51.69
C LYS A 3 26.74 9.32 50.70
N LEU A 4 27.22 10.02 49.67
CA LEU A 4 26.41 10.36 48.51
C LEU A 4 26.33 9.12 47.60
N LEU A 5 25.13 8.59 47.45
CA LEU A 5 24.81 7.60 46.42
C LEU A 5 24.40 8.35 45.16
N LEU A 6 25.26 8.30 44.15
CA LEU A 6 24.96 8.78 42.80
C LEU A 6 24.26 7.64 42.05
N ALA A 7 22.93 7.73 41.90
CA ALA A 7 22.18 6.81 41.06
C ALA A 7 22.25 7.30 39.61
N SER A 8 23.03 6.60 38.77
CA SER A 8 23.03 6.84 37.33
C SER A 8 21.79 6.20 36.72
N LEU A 9 20.83 7.02 36.28
CA LEU A 9 19.72 6.58 35.45
C LEU A 9 20.27 6.20 34.07
N LEU A 10 20.37 4.90 33.79
CA LEU A 10 20.68 4.41 32.46
C LEU A 10 19.40 4.46 31.63
N SER A 11 19.18 5.58 30.92
CA SER A 11 18.13 5.66 29.92
C SER A 11 18.47 4.71 28.78
N ALA A 12 17.79 3.57 28.70
CA ALA A 12 17.85 2.69 27.54
C ALA A 12 17.25 3.44 26.36
N VAL A 13 18.10 4.00 25.50
CA VAL A 13 17.68 4.50 24.21
C VAL A 13 17.51 3.28 23.31
N SER A 14 16.27 2.80 23.19
CA SER A 14 15.91 1.79 22.20
C SER A 14 16.03 2.42 20.82
N PHE A 15 17.20 2.28 20.19
CA PHE A 15 17.33 2.51 18.76
C PHE A 15 16.79 1.27 18.05
N ALA A 16 15.47 1.23 17.82
CA ALA A 16 14.92 0.37 16.79
C ALA A 16 15.32 0.98 15.44
N SER A 17 16.24 0.29 14.78
CA SER A 17 16.84 0.61 13.50
C SER A 17 16.72 -0.71 12.75
N SER A 18 15.84 -0.84 11.75
CA SER A 18 15.11 -2.12 11.54
C SER A 18 14.94 -2.68 10.11
N ALA A 19 15.83 -2.67 9.11
CA ALA A 19 15.50 -3.28 7.77
C ALA A 19 14.85 -4.68 7.84
N THR A 20 13.59 -4.85 7.42
CA THR A 20 12.82 -6.08 7.69
C THR A 20 12.38 -6.77 6.39
N ILE A 21 12.44 -8.11 6.32
CA ILE A 21 11.82 -8.87 5.21
C ILE A 21 10.41 -9.32 5.62
N VAL A 22 9.41 -8.90 4.86
CA VAL A 22 8.01 -9.28 5.07
C VAL A 22 7.51 -10.18 3.95
N GLU A 23 6.76 -11.21 4.30
CA GLU A 23 6.00 -12.07 3.40
C GLU A 23 4.51 -11.74 3.45
N VAL A 24 3.94 -11.41 2.30
CA VAL A 24 2.50 -11.28 2.06
C VAL A 24 2.04 -12.55 1.35
N SER A 25 1.33 -13.42 2.07
CA SER A 25 0.71 -14.60 1.48
C SER A 25 -0.66 -14.22 0.90
N THR A 26 -0.84 -14.40 -0.40
CA THR A 26 -2.11 -14.16 -1.09
C THR A 26 -2.67 -15.46 -1.67
N SER A 27 -3.97 -15.46 -1.96
CA SER A 27 -4.58 -16.56 -2.74
C SER A 27 -3.95 -16.79 -4.13
N GLN A 28 -3.18 -15.84 -4.66
CA GLN A 28 -2.52 -15.94 -5.97
C GLN A 28 -1.02 -16.27 -5.88
N GLY A 29 -0.49 -16.42 -4.65
CA GLY A 29 0.92 -16.69 -4.39
C GLY A 29 1.51 -15.76 -3.33
N VAL A 30 2.81 -15.90 -3.13
CA VAL A 30 3.57 -15.17 -2.12
C VAL A 30 4.25 -13.95 -2.73
N ILE A 31 4.31 -12.85 -1.97
CA ILE A 31 5.09 -11.64 -2.27
C ILE A 31 6.00 -11.37 -1.07
N LYS A 32 7.31 -11.33 -1.29
CA LYS A 32 8.31 -10.96 -0.30
C LYS A 32 8.80 -9.53 -0.55
N ILE A 33 8.96 -8.77 0.52
CA ILE A 33 9.28 -7.34 0.49
C ILE A 33 10.48 -7.10 1.41
N ASN A 34 11.51 -6.44 0.91
CA ASN A 34 12.54 -5.82 1.73
C ASN A 34 12.10 -4.40 2.08
N LEU A 35 11.94 -4.12 3.38
CA LEU A 35 11.52 -2.81 3.87
C LEU A 35 12.70 -1.83 4.01
N PHE A 36 12.41 -0.54 3.89
CA PHE A 36 13.40 0.55 3.88
C PHE A 36 13.48 1.30 5.21
N ASP A 37 13.58 0.55 6.30
CA ASP A 37 13.49 1.03 7.69
C ASP A 37 14.43 2.18 8.03
N GLN A 38 15.64 2.17 7.50
CA GLN A 38 16.63 3.22 7.75
C GLN A 38 16.27 4.57 7.11
N LYS A 39 15.38 4.57 6.12
CA LYS A 39 15.16 5.71 5.21
C LYS A 39 13.72 6.18 5.21
N THR A 40 12.78 5.31 5.54
CA THR A 40 11.36 5.63 5.77
C THR A 40 10.89 5.02 7.10
N PRO A 41 11.56 5.31 8.23
CA PRO A 41 11.35 4.62 9.50
C PRO A 41 9.92 4.73 10.02
N LYS A 42 9.30 5.91 9.91
CA LYS A 42 7.94 6.11 10.46
C LYS A 42 6.92 5.32 9.67
N THR A 43 7.12 5.25 8.35
CA THR A 43 6.24 4.49 7.47
C THR A 43 6.37 2.99 7.71
N VAL A 44 7.59 2.50 7.87
CA VAL A 44 7.80 1.07 8.17
C VAL A 44 7.27 0.72 9.56
N GLU A 45 7.55 1.52 10.58
CA GLU A 45 6.99 1.33 11.94
C GLU A 45 5.45 1.25 11.90
N ASN A 46 4.81 2.18 11.17
CA ASN A 46 3.36 2.13 10.96
C ASN A 46 2.93 0.82 10.29
N PHE A 47 3.59 0.39 9.21
CA PHE A 47 3.24 -0.85 8.50
C PHE A 47 3.39 -2.09 9.39
N ILE A 48 4.55 -2.26 10.05
CA ILE A 48 4.81 -3.36 10.99
C ILE A 48 3.79 -3.38 12.12
N SER A 49 3.37 -2.22 12.63
CA SER A 49 2.37 -2.19 13.69
C SER A 49 1.02 -2.79 13.27
N TYR A 50 0.66 -2.79 11.98
CA TYR A 50 -0.53 -3.51 11.48
C TYR A 50 -0.29 -5.01 11.35
N LEU A 51 0.96 -5.45 11.13
CA LEU A 51 1.33 -6.87 11.14
C LEU A 51 1.24 -7.44 12.56
N ASP A 52 1.73 -6.69 13.56
CA ASP A 52 1.67 -7.08 14.98
C ASP A 52 0.23 -7.33 15.44
N ASP A 53 -0.72 -6.52 14.94
CA ASP A 53 -2.15 -6.65 15.22
C ASP A 53 -2.85 -7.67 14.30
N ALA A 54 -2.11 -8.33 13.39
CA ALA A 54 -2.64 -9.19 12.33
C ALA A 54 -3.73 -8.51 11.46
N ALA A 55 -3.72 -7.17 11.38
CA ALA A 55 -4.80 -6.37 10.80
C ALA A 55 -4.94 -6.53 9.27
N TYR A 56 -3.89 -7.01 8.59
CA TYR A 56 -3.93 -7.32 7.17
C TYR A 56 -4.41 -8.74 6.87
N ASN A 57 -4.53 -9.62 7.87
CA ASN A 57 -4.99 -10.98 7.64
C ASN A 57 -6.46 -10.96 7.19
N GLN A 58 -6.77 -11.78 6.19
CA GLN A 58 -8.07 -11.88 5.54
C GLN A 58 -8.56 -10.57 4.89
N THR A 59 -7.67 -9.59 4.69
CA THR A 59 -7.97 -8.43 3.85
C THR A 59 -7.95 -8.81 2.37
N VAL A 60 -8.40 -7.91 1.50
CA VAL A 60 -8.45 -8.15 0.06
C VAL A 60 -7.68 -7.10 -0.73
N ILE A 61 -7.19 -7.50 -1.89
CA ILE A 61 -6.80 -6.57 -2.95
C ILE A 61 -8.09 -5.97 -3.52
N HIS A 62 -8.37 -4.73 -3.12
CA HIS A 62 -9.61 -4.04 -3.46
C HIS A 62 -9.45 -3.15 -4.70
N ARG A 63 -8.23 -2.99 -5.21
CA ARG A 63 -7.95 -2.18 -6.39
C ARG A 63 -6.73 -2.69 -7.15
N SER A 64 -6.85 -2.83 -8.45
CA SER A 64 -5.78 -3.17 -9.38
C SER A 64 -6.03 -2.43 -10.69
N VAL A 65 -5.02 -1.71 -11.16
CA VAL A 65 -5.04 -1.00 -12.43
C VAL A 65 -3.84 -1.43 -13.24
N LYS A 66 -4.11 -2.05 -14.39
CA LYS A 66 -3.08 -2.55 -15.30
C LYS A 66 -2.10 -1.43 -15.65
N ASP A 67 -0.81 -1.76 -15.66
CA ASP A 67 0.28 -0.82 -15.95
C ASP A 67 0.27 0.41 -15.03
N PHE A 68 -0.20 0.24 -13.79
CA PHE A 68 -0.13 1.26 -12.76
C PHE A 68 0.18 0.63 -11.40
N ILE A 69 -0.83 0.12 -10.69
CA ILE A 69 -0.69 -0.32 -9.28
C ILE A 69 -1.59 -1.49 -8.93
N ILE A 70 -1.23 -2.20 -7.85
CA ILE A 70 -2.11 -3.09 -7.08
C ILE A 70 -2.19 -2.57 -5.66
N GLN A 71 -3.38 -2.37 -5.11
CA GLN A 71 -3.60 -1.73 -3.82
C GLN A 71 -4.42 -2.61 -2.86
N GLY A 72 -3.95 -2.64 -1.60
CA GLY A 72 -4.45 -3.51 -0.54
C GLY A 72 -4.40 -2.84 0.84
N GLY A 73 -4.60 -3.63 1.89
CA GLY A 73 -4.47 -3.18 3.29
C GLY A 73 -5.59 -2.27 3.80
N GLY A 74 -6.73 -2.21 3.10
CA GLY A 74 -7.83 -1.31 3.43
C GLY A 74 -9.11 -1.98 3.91
N PHE A 75 -9.39 -3.19 3.43
CA PHE A 75 -10.70 -3.79 3.55
C PHE A 75 -10.64 -5.30 3.77
N THR A 76 -11.51 -5.81 4.62
CA THR A 76 -11.93 -7.22 4.62
C THR A 76 -13.19 -7.38 3.76
N TYR A 77 -13.61 -8.62 3.54
CA TYR A 77 -14.82 -8.90 2.78
C TYR A 77 -15.63 -10.05 3.39
N SER A 78 -16.87 -9.75 3.75
CA SER A 78 -17.87 -10.73 4.17
C SER A 78 -19.01 -10.75 3.14
N ASP A 79 -19.89 -9.77 3.21
CA ASP A 79 -20.95 -9.47 2.23
C ASP A 79 -20.68 -8.16 1.48
N ASP A 80 -19.86 -7.27 2.05
CA ASP A 80 -19.43 -5.98 1.47
C ASP A 80 -17.97 -5.69 1.87
N PHE A 81 -17.40 -4.61 1.34
CA PHE A 81 -16.08 -4.12 1.69
C PHE A 81 -16.10 -3.38 3.03
N ASP A 82 -15.67 -4.07 4.08
CA ASP A 82 -15.58 -3.51 5.43
C ASP A 82 -14.19 -2.90 5.66
N ARG A 83 -14.12 -1.64 6.11
CA ARG A 83 -12.84 -0.99 6.40
C ARG A 83 -12.18 -1.62 7.62
N ILE A 84 -10.88 -1.90 7.54
CA ILE A 84 -10.13 -2.27 8.73
C ILE A 84 -9.98 -1.08 9.69
N THR A 85 -9.78 -1.36 10.97
CA THR A 85 -9.47 -0.33 11.96
C THR A 85 -8.12 0.31 11.65
N THR A 86 -8.10 1.63 11.49
CA THR A 86 -6.88 2.39 11.16
C THR A 86 -6.26 3.01 12.41
N LYS A 87 -4.93 3.01 12.46
CA LYS A 87 -4.09 3.77 13.38
C LYS A 87 -3.96 5.24 12.92
N PRO A 88 -3.41 6.15 13.76
CA PRO A 88 -3.18 7.54 13.37
C PRO A 88 -2.36 7.67 12.08
N ALA A 89 -2.59 8.75 11.33
CA ALA A 89 -1.90 8.96 10.06
C ALA A 89 -0.39 9.22 10.26
N VAL A 90 0.42 8.66 9.37
CA VAL A 90 1.88 8.82 9.37
C VAL A 90 2.30 10.01 8.50
N ILE A 91 3.41 10.64 8.88
CA ILE A 91 4.04 11.69 8.07
C ILE A 91 4.61 11.10 6.77
N ASN A 92 4.54 11.87 5.69
CA ASN A 92 5.07 11.45 4.39
C ASN A 92 6.61 11.53 4.36
N GLU A 93 7.27 10.49 3.88
CA GLU A 93 8.73 10.34 3.74
C GLU A 93 9.10 9.99 2.27
N PRO A 94 8.82 10.85 1.27
CA PRO A 94 8.92 10.52 -0.16
C PRO A 94 10.38 10.51 -0.69
N ILE A 95 11.26 9.72 -0.07
CA ILE A 95 12.69 9.64 -0.34
C ILE A 95 13.00 8.82 -1.61
N TYR A 96 12.26 7.74 -1.83
CA TYR A 96 12.45 6.81 -2.95
C TYR A 96 11.40 6.98 -4.03
N SER A 97 11.78 6.64 -5.26
CA SER A 97 10.98 6.80 -6.46
C SER A 97 9.99 5.65 -6.62
N ASN A 98 8.77 5.97 -7.06
CA ASN A 98 7.69 5.03 -7.34
C ASN A 98 7.93 4.31 -8.68
N VAL A 99 8.92 3.43 -8.70
CA VAL A 99 9.29 2.60 -9.86
C VAL A 99 8.76 1.17 -9.73
N LYS A 100 8.78 0.40 -10.83
CA LYS A 100 8.29 -0.99 -10.84
C LYS A 100 8.91 -1.80 -9.70
N GLY A 101 8.07 -2.61 -9.03
CA GLY A 101 8.51 -3.51 -7.95
C GLY A 101 8.64 -2.85 -6.58
N THR A 102 8.34 -1.56 -6.45
CA THR A 102 8.30 -0.89 -5.14
C THR A 102 6.91 -0.98 -4.49
N ILE A 103 6.87 -0.93 -3.16
CA ILE A 103 5.63 -0.74 -2.37
C ILE A 103 5.62 0.67 -1.77
N ALA A 104 4.47 1.33 -1.83
CA ALA A 104 4.27 2.67 -1.31
C ALA A 104 2.94 2.84 -0.55
N MET A 105 2.89 3.81 0.36
CA MET A 105 1.68 4.10 1.14
C MET A 105 0.65 4.88 0.32
N ALA A 106 -0.61 4.43 0.33
CA ALA A 106 -1.73 5.19 -0.23
C ALA A 106 -2.14 6.34 0.71
N LYS A 107 -2.65 7.42 0.13
CA LYS A 107 -2.99 8.67 0.85
C LYS A 107 -4.25 9.30 0.27
N LEU A 108 -4.92 10.12 1.07
CA LEU A 108 -6.01 10.97 0.57
C LEU A 108 -5.45 12.09 -0.33
N GLY A 109 -6.19 12.42 -1.39
CA GLY A 109 -5.83 13.50 -2.31
C GLY A 109 -5.75 14.85 -1.59
N GLY A 110 -4.70 15.62 -1.89
CA GLY A 110 -4.44 16.95 -1.29
C GLY A 110 -4.04 16.92 0.18
N LYS A 111 -3.84 15.73 0.79
CA LYS A 111 -3.46 15.58 2.20
C LYS A 111 -2.17 14.74 2.29
N PRO A 112 -0.98 15.39 2.25
CA PRO A 112 0.29 14.68 2.18
C PRO A 112 0.55 13.67 3.31
N ASN A 113 0.15 14.00 4.54
CA ASN A 113 0.39 13.21 5.76
C ASN A 113 -0.88 12.46 6.21
N SER A 114 -1.58 11.80 5.28
CA SER A 114 -2.86 11.11 5.55
C SER A 114 -2.80 9.59 5.39
N ALA A 115 -1.61 9.05 5.10
CA ALA A 115 -1.39 7.61 5.00
C ALA A 115 -1.68 6.92 6.33
N THR A 116 -2.39 5.78 6.29
CA THR A 116 -2.73 4.96 7.46
C THR A 116 -2.39 3.51 7.19
N SER A 117 -3.35 2.69 6.75
CA SER A 117 -3.16 1.24 6.57
C SER A 117 -2.97 0.82 5.11
N GLN A 118 -3.47 1.60 4.16
CA GLN A 118 -3.50 1.21 2.75
C GLN A 118 -2.15 1.44 2.08
N TRP A 119 -1.77 0.49 1.24
CA TRP A 119 -0.52 0.49 0.48
C TRP A 119 -0.79 -0.01 -0.94
N PHE A 120 0.15 0.24 -1.84
CA PHE A 120 0.11 -0.27 -3.20
C PHE A 120 1.50 -0.69 -3.71
N PHE A 121 1.52 -1.71 -4.57
CA PHE A 121 2.67 -2.08 -5.37
C PHE A 121 2.65 -1.37 -6.72
N ASN A 122 3.80 -0.86 -7.15
CA ASN A 122 3.99 -0.28 -8.47
C ASN A 122 4.24 -1.39 -9.53
N LEU A 123 3.34 -1.51 -10.52
CA LEU A 123 3.47 -2.48 -11.62
C LEU A 123 4.34 -2.00 -12.78
N LYS A 124 4.62 -0.69 -12.82
CA LYS A 124 5.52 -0.04 -13.77
C LYS A 124 6.19 1.16 -13.11
N ASP A 125 7.00 1.88 -13.88
CA ASP A 125 7.54 3.16 -13.46
C ASP A 125 6.46 4.25 -13.49
N ASN A 126 6.12 4.73 -12.30
CA ASN A 126 5.08 5.72 -12.04
C ASN A 126 5.65 7.05 -11.53
N SER A 127 6.97 7.21 -11.54
CA SER A 127 7.71 8.34 -10.97
C SER A 127 7.20 9.69 -11.49
N ALA A 128 6.96 9.83 -12.80
CA ALA A 128 6.47 11.05 -13.41
C ALA A 128 5.16 11.59 -12.79
N ASN A 129 4.38 10.73 -12.13
CA ASN A 129 3.15 11.11 -11.46
C ASN A 129 3.28 11.00 -9.92
N LEU A 130 3.57 9.81 -9.41
CA LEU A 130 3.54 9.50 -7.97
C LEU A 130 4.70 10.10 -7.18
N ASP A 131 5.78 10.54 -7.81
CA ASP A 131 6.89 11.20 -7.09
C ASP A 131 6.64 12.69 -6.85
N VAL A 132 5.68 13.28 -7.56
CA VAL A 132 5.41 14.73 -7.57
C VAL A 132 4.04 15.05 -6.98
N GLN A 133 2.99 14.35 -7.45
CA GLN A 133 1.63 14.68 -7.06
C GLN A 133 1.44 14.46 -5.54
N ASN A 134 0.55 15.24 -4.92
CA ASN A 134 0.23 15.11 -3.49
C ASN A 134 1.46 15.12 -2.57
N SER A 135 2.52 15.84 -2.96
CA SER A 135 3.83 15.86 -2.29
C SER A 135 4.55 14.51 -2.26
N GLY A 136 4.36 13.69 -3.30
CA GLY A 136 4.98 12.38 -3.46
C GLY A 136 4.34 11.30 -2.59
N PHE A 137 4.45 10.04 -3.01
CA PHE A 137 4.02 8.87 -2.24
C PHE A 137 5.24 8.17 -1.65
N THR A 138 5.16 7.83 -0.37
CA THR A 138 6.27 7.22 0.37
C THR A 138 6.46 5.77 -0.05
N VAL A 139 7.49 5.51 -0.84
CA VAL A 139 8.01 4.17 -1.10
C VAL A 139 8.79 3.70 0.12
N PHE A 140 8.36 2.58 0.70
CA PHE A 140 8.91 2.06 1.97
C PHE A 140 9.43 0.63 1.87
N GLY A 141 9.48 0.07 0.66
CA GLY A 141 10.13 -1.21 0.40
C GLY A 141 10.16 -1.57 -1.07
N GLN A 142 10.79 -2.71 -1.37
CA GLN A 142 10.90 -3.29 -2.70
C GLN A 142 10.70 -4.80 -2.64
N ILE A 143 9.95 -5.34 -3.60
CA ILE A 143 9.72 -6.78 -3.70
C ILE A 143 10.98 -7.52 -4.16
N THR A 144 11.08 -8.81 -3.83
CA THR A 144 12.09 -9.69 -4.45
C THR A 144 11.71 -10.02 -5.90
N ASP A 145 12.70 -10.38 -6.73
CA ASP A 145 12.46 -10.73 -8.15
C ASP A 145 11.44 -11.87 -8.31
N ASP A 146 11.54 -12.90 -7.46
CA ASP A 146 10.60 -14.04 -7.45
C ASP A 146 9.14 -13.63 -7.15
N SER A 147 8.94 -12.49 -6.49
CA SER A 147 7.62 -11.98 -6.12
C SER A 147 6.90 -11.29 -7.27
N GLN A 148 7.62 -10.88 -8.32
CA GLN A 148 7.04 -10.18 -9.47
C GLN A 148 5.98 -11.04 -10.17
N ALA A 149 6.21 -12.35 -10.29
CA ALA A 149 5.28 -13.28 -10.92
C ALA A 149 3.91 -13.32 -10.22
N THR A 150 3.87 -13.15 -8.89
CA THR A 150 2.60 -13.10 -8.14
C THR A 150 1.85 -11.80 -8.43
N LEU A 151 2.53 -10.66 -8.49
CA LEU A 151 1.88 -9.39 -8.87
C LEU A 151 1.33 -9.44 -10.30
N ASP A 152 2.10 -10.02 -11.23
CA ASP A 152 1.69 -10.16 -12.62
C ASP A 152 0.45 -11.08 -12.75
N LYS A 153 0.38 -12.16 -11.97
CA LYS A 153 -0.82 -13.02 -11.89
C LYS A 153 -2.04 -12.24 -11.42
N ILE A 154 -1.92 -11.46 -10.35
CA ILE A 154 -3.03 -10.64 -9.82
C ILE A 154 -3.47 -9.60 -10.85
N ALA A 155 -2.52 -8.92 -11.51
CA ALA A 155 -2.82 -7.90 -12.52
C ALA A 155 -3.47 -8.46 -13.79
N ALA A 156 -3.26 -9.74 -14.09
CA ALA A 156 -3.81 -10.43 -15.25
C ALA A 156 -5.23 -10.98 -15.04
N LEU A 157 -5.76 -10.91 -13.81
CA LEU A 157 -7.14 -11.31 -13.52
C LEU A 157 -8.15 -10.44 -14.28
N VAL A 158 -9.39 -10.91 -14.33
CA VAL A 158 -10.51 -10.10 -14.82
C VAL A 158 -10.80 -9.01 -13.77
N HIS A 159 -11.21 -7.82 -14.19
CA HIS A 159 -11.58 -6.74 -13.28
C HIS A 159 -13.08 -6.46 -13.35
N CYS A 160 -13.73 -6.44 -12.19
CA CYS A 160 -15.05 -5.85 -11.99
C CYS A 160 -14.83 -4.40 -11.50
N GLY A 161 -14.89 -3.42 -12.39
CA GLY A 161 -14.40 -2.07 -12.09
C GLY A 161 -12.87 -2.07 -11.95
N GLU A 162 -12.34 -1.61 -10.82
CA GLU A 162 -10.91 -1.74 -10.50
C GLU A 162 -10.61 -2.94 -9.58
N ILE A 163 -11.60 -3.78 -9.25
CA ILE A 163 -11.40 -4.94 -8.35
C ILE A 163 -10.97 -6.15 -9.19
N PRO A 164 -9.78 -6.74 -8.96
CA PRO A 164 -9.38 -7.98 -9.62
C PRO A 164 -10.17 -9.17 -9.04
N VAL A 165 -10.76 -9.99 -9.92
CA VAL A 165 -11.63 -11.11 -9.56
C VAL A 165 -11.20 -12.44 -10.16
N VAL A 166 -11.46 -13.51 -9.42
CA VAL A 166 -11.21 -14.91 -9.77
C VAL A 166 -12.53 -15.58 -10.15
N GLY A 167 -12.52 -16.36 -11.23
CA GLY A 167 -13.65 -17.19 -11.64
C GLY A 167 -14.84 -16.43 -12.24
N LEU A 168 -14.69 -15.13 -12.53
CA LEU A 168 -15.69 -14.32 -13.24
C LEU A 168 -15.15 -13.87 -14.60
N THR A 169 -16.04 -13.76 -15.58
CA THR A 169 -15.71 -13.22 -16.91
C THR A 169 -15.97 -11.72 -16.99
N LYS A 170 -15.41 -11.06 -18.01
CA LYS A 170 -15.64 -9.62 -18.26
C LYS A 170 -17.11 -9.32 -18.50
N GLU A 171 -17.82 -10.22 -19.17
CA GLU A 171 -19.24 -10.10 -19.45
C GLU A 171 -20.06 -10.18 -18.16
N GLN A 172 -19.69 -11.05 -17.23
CA GLN A 172 -20.33 -11.11 -15.91
C GLN A 172 -20.09 -9.82 -15.12
N CYS A 173 -18.86 -9.31 -15.09
CA CYS A 173 -18.53 -8.04 -14.43
C CYS A 173 -19.25 -6.81 -15.03
N SER A 174 -19.76 -6.90 -16.26
CA SER A 174 -20.48 -5.81 -16.92
C SER A 174 -21.98 -5.79 -16.59
N LYS A 175 -22.49 -6.82 -15.90
CA LYS A 175 -23.91 -6.91 -15.53
C LYS A 175 -24.15 -6.30 -14.15
N SER A 176 -25.33 -5.71 -13.96
CA SER A 176 -25.73 -5.09 -12.69
C SER A 176 -26.13 -6.09 -11.59
N ASP A 177 -26.33 -7.36 -11.93
CA ASP A 177 -26.77 -8.43 -11.02
C ASP A 177 -25.64 -9.38 -10.61
N VAL A 178 -24.40 -9.11 -11.05
CA VAL A 178 -23.25 -9.93 -10.64
C VAL A 178 -23.04 -9.81 -9.13
N THR A 179 -23.06 -10.95 -8.46
CA THR A 179 -22.75 -11.04 -7.03
C THR A 179 -21.30 -11.45 -6.90
N ILE A 180 -20.46 -10.54 -6.38
CA ILE A 180 -19.10 -10.87 -5.98
C ILE A 180 -19.18 -11.50 -4.59
N SER A 181 -18.43 -12.56 -4.37
CA SER A 181 -18.26 -13.19 -3.06
C SER A 181 -16.79 -13.21 -2.67
N ASN A 182 -16.48 -13.56 -1.42
CA ASN A 182 -15.10 -13.72 -0.97
C ASN A 182 -14.30 -14.71 -1.86
N ALA A 183 -14.95 -15.77 -2.37
CA ALA A 183 -14.32 -16.73 -3.28
C ALA A 183 -13.87 -16.14 -4.62
N ASN A 184 -14.42 -14.98 -5.01
CA ASN A 184 -14.03 -14.27 -6.22
C ASN A 184 -12.91 -13.25 -5.97
N LEU A 185 -12.53 -12.96 -4.72
CA LEU A 185 -11.58 -11.89 -4.42
C LEU A 185 -10.18 -12.43 -4.17
N VAL A 186 -9.18 -11.61 -4.50
CA VAL A 186 -7.80 -11.89 -4.11
C VAL A 186 -7.62 -11.55 -2.63
N THR A 187 -7.66 -12.58 -1.79
CA THR A 187 -7.43 -12.47 -0.34
C THR A 187 -5.95 -12.44 0.01
N ILE A 188 -5.62 -11.66 1.03
CA ILE A 188 -4.36 -11.66 1.77
C ILE A 188 -4.57 -12.55 2.98
N GLN A 189 -3.99 -13.75 2.95
CA GLN A 189 -4.19 -14.77 3.98
C GLN A 189 -3.43 -14.41 5.25
N SER A 190 -2.19 -13.95 5.09
CA SER A 190 -1.34 -13.50 6.18
C SER A 190 -0.28 -12.52 5.70
N VAL A 191 0.20 -11.68 6.62
CA VAL A 191 1.41 -10.86 6.42
C VAL A 191 2.34 -11.07 7.60
N LEU A 192 3.54 -11.61 7.35
CA LEU A 192 4.47 -12.06 8.39
C LEU A 192 5.88 -11.50 8.17
N VAL A 193 6.58 -11.21 9.27
CA VAL A 193 8.02 -10.93 9.23
C VAL A 193 8.77 -12.26 9.07
N LEU A 194 9.59 -12.38 8.03
CA LEU A 194 10.45 -13.56 7.78
C LEU A 194 11.85 -13.40 8.36
N ASP A 195 12.37 -12.17 8.29
CA ASP A 195 13.71 -11.82 8.74
C ASP A 195 13.64 -10.44 9.37
N ASP A 196 14.07 -10.35 10.62
CA ASP A 196 14.13 -9.13 11.40
C ASP A 196 15.55 -8.50 11.41
N ASP A 197 16.51 -9.03 10.62
CA ASP A 197 17.85 -8.45 10.49
C ASP A 197 17.77 -7.04 9.90
N PRO A 198 18.10 -6.01 10.69
CA PRO A 198 17.87 -4.60 10.38
C PRO A 198 18.66 -4.03 9.21
N ASN A 199 19.40 -4.87 8.52
CA ASN A 199 20.27 -4.55 7.40
C ASN A 199 19.99 -5.38 6.15
N SER A 200 18.90 -6.14 6.13
CA SER A 200 18.46 -6.96 4.98
C SER A 200 18.41 -6.17 3.65
N ALA A 201 18.07 -4.88 3.70
CA ALA A 201 18.04 -4.00 2.53
C ALA A 201 19.38 -3.30 2.18
N GLN A 202 20.48 -3.51 2.93
CA GLN A 202 21.72 -2.75 2.74
C GLN A 202 22.36 -2.90 1.36
N ASN A 203 22.17 -4.05 0.72
CA ASN A 203 22.73 -4.33 -0.61
C ASN A 203 21.80 -3.87 -1.74
N LEU A 204 20.61 -3.36 -1.43
CA LEU A 204 19.69 -2.82 -2.42
C LEU A 204 20.08 -1.38 -2.79
N THR A 205 19.89 -1.04 -4.06
CA THR A 205 20.12 0.31 -4.60
C THR A 205 18.83 0.91 -5.14
N PRO A 206 17.82 1.19 -4.29
CA PRO A 206 16.55 1.75 -4.72
C PRO A 206 16.71 3.14 -5.37
N ALA A 207 15.94 3.38 -6.43
CA ALA A 207 15.93 4.67 -7.12
C ALA A 207 15.44 5.78 -6.18
N LYS A 208 16.16 6.90 -6.12
CA LYS A 208 15.76 8.07 -5.31
C LYS A 208 14.71 8.90 -6.02
N ASN A 209 13.78 9.48 -5.26
CA ASN A 209 12.88 10.50 -5.78
C ASN A 209 13.67 11.81 -5.99
N THR A 210 13.88 12.17 -7.25
CA THR A 210 14.57 13.41 -7.65
C THR A 210 13.61 14.49 -8.15
N LEU A 211 12.30 14.20 -8.21
CA LEU A 211 11.29 15.07 -8.81
C LEU A 211 10.53 15.92 -7.77
N ILE A 212 10.51 15.52 -6.50
CA ILE A 212 9.71 16.15 -5.43
C ILE A 212 9.97 17.64 -5.20
N ASN A 213 11.19 18.11 -5.49
CA ASN A 213 11.63 19.49 -5.30
C ASN A 213 11.90 20.22 -6.62
N GLN A 214 11.56 19.61 -7.77
CA GLN A 214 11.72 20.31 -9.04
C GLN A 214 10.66 21.40 -9.15
N VAL A 215 11.12 22.65 -9.22
CA VAL A 215 10.28 23.80 -9.56
C VAL A 215 9.78 23.56 -10.97
N VAL A 216 8.50 23.20 -11.11
CA VAL A 216 7.83 23.14 -12.41
C VAL A 216 7.85 24.56 -12.98
N PRO A 217 8.55 24.84 -14.10
CA PRO A 217 8.44 26.13 -14.77
C PRO A 217 6.97 26.34 -15.13
N PRO A 218 6.43 27.57 -15.06
CA PRO A 218 5.03 27.80 -15.41
C PRO A 218 4.82 27.39 -16.88
N SER A 219 4.16 26.24 -17.08
CA SER A 219 3.71 25.81 -18.40
C SER A 219 2.66 26.80 -18.87
N GLN A 220 2.83 27.33 -20.09
CA GLN A 220 1.81 28.12 -20.75
C GLN A 220 0.47 27.39 -20.70
N LYS A 221 -0.57 28.13 -20.30
CA LYS A 221 -1.95 27.67 -20.35
C LYS A 221 -2.31 27.36 -21.80
N ASP A 222 -2.38 26.08 -22.13
CA ASP A 222 -3.27 25.61 -23.18
C ASP A 222 -4.52 25.08 -22.49
N ASP A 223 -5.62 25.79 -22.69
CA ASP A 223 -6.96 25.40 -22.27
C ASP A 223 -7.34 24.09 -22.94
N SER A 224 -7.27 22.98 -22.19
CA SER A 224 -7.99 21.77 -22.53
C SER A 224 -8.68 21.24 -21.27
N SER A 225 -9.97 21.57 -21.18
CA SER A 225 -10.88 21.03 -20.19
C SER A 225 -10.99 19.51 -20.36
N GLY A 226 -10.28 18.75 -19.54
CA GLY A 226 -10.37 17.29 -19.59
C GLY A 226 -9.75 16.63 -18.37
N SER A 227 -10.60 15.96 -17.58
CA SER A 227 -10.26 14.91 -16.60
C SER A 227 -9.77 15.30 -15.19
N MET A 228 -10.54 16.13 -14.49
CA MET A 228 -10.56 16.14 -12.99
C MET A 228 -11.50 15.05 -12.40
N ALA A 229 -11.59 13.88 -13.04
CA ALA A 229 -12.61 12.87 -12.71
C ALA A 229 -12.08 11.58 -12.06
N TRP A 230 -10.76 11.39 -11.92
CA TRP A 230 -10.19 10.11 -11.45
C TRP A 230 -9.93 10.02 -9.94
N LEU A 231 -10.44 10.96 -9.14
CA LEU A 231 -10.21 11.01 -7.67
C LEU A 231 -11.46 10.88 -6.80
N LEU A 232 -12.59 10.42 -7.35
CA LEU A 232 -13.81 10.14 -6.57
C LEU A 232 -14.14 8.64 -6.40
N GLY A 233 -13.29 7.73 -6.87
CA GLY A 233 -13.54 6.27 -6.82
C GLY A 233 -13.41 5.59 -5.44
N ALA A 234 -13.20 6.33 -4.36
CA ALA A 234 -13.10 5.77 -3.00
C ALA A 234 -14.11 6.34 -1.99
N LEU A 235 -15.12 7.07 -2.46
CA LEU A 235 -16.21 7.57 -1.62
C LEU A 235 -17.56 7.29 -2.32
N LEU A 236 -18.33 6.37 -1.75
CA LEU A 236 -19.67 5.88 -2.13
C LEU A 236 -19.71 4.53 -2.89
N LEU A 237 -19.32 3.45 -2.20
CA LEU A 237 -20.15 2.24 -2.26
C LEU A 237 -21.34 2.48 -1.31
N VAL A 238 -22.39 3.11 -1.83
CA VAL A 238 -23.74 2.96 -1.27
C VAL A 238 -24.50 2.15 -2.29
N LEU A 239 -24.43 0.81 -2.17
CA LEU A 239 -25.35 -0.06 -2.86
C LEU A 239 -26.76 0.16 -2.26
N PRO A 240 -27.82 0.27 -3.08
CA PRO A 240 -29.17 0.40 -2.57
C PRO A 240 -29.54 -0.86 -1.78
N ARG A 241 -30.05 -0.67 -0.56
CA ARG A 241 -30.64 -1.74 0.27
C ARG A 241 -31.66 -2.54 -0.55
N LEU A 242 -31.27 -3.72 -1.03
CA LEU A 242 -32.20 -4.69 -1.60
C LEU A 242 -33.04 -5.26 -0.46
N LYS A 243 -34.36 -5.05 -0.57
CA LYS A 243 -35.35 -5.54 0.38
C LYS A 243 -35.26 -7.06 0.48
N ARG A 244 -35.19 -7.55 1.72
CA ARG A 244 -35.48 -8.94 2.11
C ARG A 244 -36.84 -9.35 1.53
N ALA A 245 -36.86 -10.33 0.63
CA ALA A 245 -38.06 -11.13 0.40
C ALA A 245 -38.18 -12.14 1.55
N LYS A 246 -39.39 -12.27 2.08
CA LYS A 246 -39.78 -13.21 3.12
C LYS A 246 -39.91 -14.62 2.55
#